data_AF-A0A9D5WIZ5-F1
#
_entry.id   AF-A0A9D5WIZ5-F1
#
_cell.length_a   1.000
_cell.length_b   1.000
_cell.length_c   1.000
_cell.angle_alpha   90.00
_cell.angle_beta   90.00
_cell.angle_gamma   90.00
#
_symmetry.space_group_name_H-M   'P 1'
#
loop_
_entity.id
_entity.type
_entity.pdbx_description
1 polymer ?
#
loop_
_entity_poly.entity_id
_entity_poly.type
_entity_poly.pdbx_seq_one_letter_code
_entity_poly.pdbx_strand_id
1 'polypeptide(L)'
;HKIAAIKKEAEERSKKYEGVRLSITAHTNVATGSLYGSVTGAEIAAELAKLGLETERKHIFIKTIKEVGNYVATVRLHKEVAVEIPVEVLSDAPLAVEKKEEAPAAEAPAVEEAAAEA
;
A
#
# COMPACT_ATOMS: atom_id res chain seq x y z
N HIS A 1 -15.70 -25.73 -9.83
CA HIS A 1 -14.61 -25.64 -8.82
C HIS A 1 -13.39 -24.78 -9.20
N LYS A 2 -13.27 -24.18 -10.41
CA LYS A 2 -12.10 -23.33 -10.75
C LYS A 2 -12.06 -21.96 -10.08
N ILE A 3 -13.21 -21.37 -9.79
CA ILE A 3 -13.31 -19.99 -9.26
C ILE A 3 -12.76 -19.93 -7.81
N ALA A 4 -12.98 -20.97 -7.01
CA ALA A 4 -12.54 -21.01 -5.61
C ALA A 4 -11.01 -21.11 -5.46
N ALA A 5 -10.33 -21.83 -6.36
CA ALA A 5 -8.87 -21.95 -6.35
C ALA A 5 -8.19 -20.62 -6.72
N ILE A 6 -8.73 -19.91 -7.73
CA ILE A 6 -8.23 -18.61 -8.15
C ILE A 6 -8.46 -17.55 -7.07
N LYS A 7 -9.61 -17.61 -6.36
CA LYS A 7 -9.87 -16.74 -5.21
C LYS A 7 -8.86 -16.95 -4.09
N LYS A 8 -8.63 -18.18 -3.66
CA LYS A 8 -7.67 -18.48 -2.59
C LYS A 8 -6.25 -18.02 -2.93
N GLU A 9 -5.80 -18.28 -4.16
CA GLU A 9 -4.46 -17.85 -4.59
C GLU A 9 -4.36 -16.31 -4.66
N ALA A 10 -5.44 -15.62 -5.06
CA ALA A 10 -5.50 -14.16 -5.05
C ALA A 10 -5.53 -13.57 -3.63
N GLU A 11 -6.25 -14.20 -2.69
CA GLU A 11 -6.29 -13.82 -1.27
C GLU A 11 -4.91 -14.02 -0.62
N GLU A 12 -4.23 -15.13 -0.88
CA GLU A 12 -2.87 -15.38 -0.38
C GLU A 12 -1.86 -14.39 -0.96
N ARG A 13 -2.00 -14.00 -2.24
CA ARG A 13 -1.21 -12.91 -2.81
C ARG A 13 -1.56 -11.58 -2.13
N SER A 14 -2.84 -11.25 -1.95
CA SER A 14 -3.28 -9.99 -1.36
C SER A 14 -2.70 -9.73 0.02
N LYS A 15 -2.56 -10.76 0.86
CA LYS A 15 -1.89 -10.66 2.16
C LYS A 15 -0.43 -10.22 2.09
N LYS A 16 0.26 -10.48 0.98
CA LYS A 16 1.63 -10.00 0.76
C LYS A 16 1.66 -8.52 0.36
N TYR A 17 0.54 -7.99 -0.12
CA TYR A 17 0.37 -6.59 -0.47
C TYR A 17 -0.23 -5.77 0.69
N GLU A 18 -1.18 -6.34 1.46
CA GLU A 18 -1.77 -5.75 2.66
C GLU A 18 -0.71 -5.64 3.76
N GLY A 19 -0.18 -4.43 3.96
CA GLY A 19 0.86 -4.15 4.95
C GLY A 19 2.14 -3.61 4.34
N VAL A 20 2.28 -3.65 3.01
CA VAL A 20 3.36 -2.94 2.33
C VAL A 20 3.06 -1.44 2.39
N ARG A 21 4.02 -0.67 2.87
CA ARG A 21 4.00 0.79 2.83
C ARG A 21 5.19 1.22 1.99
N LEU A 22 4.96 2.09 1.03
CA LEU A 22 6.02 2.61 0.16
C LEU A 22 6.36 4.03 0.57
N SER A 23 7.65 4.30 0.71
CA SER A 23 8.19 5.61 1.03
C SER A 23 9.06 6.05 -0.13
N ILE A 24 8.52 6.93 -0.97
CA ILE A 24 9.19 7.41 -2.18
C ILE A 24 9.83 8.75 -1.86
N THR A 25 11.16 8.76 -1.75
CA THR A 25 11.93 10.01 -1.65
C THR A 25 12.06 10.62 -3.04
N ALA A 26 11.48 11.80 -3.24
CA ALA A 26 11.51 12.49 -4.52
C ALA A 26 12.02 13.93 -4.36
N HIS A 27 12.70 14.43 -5.38
CA HIS A 27 13.20 15.80 -5.37
C HIS A 27 12.04 16.77 -5.59
N THR A 28 11.88 17.70 -4.66
CA THR A 28 10.75 18.63 -4.62
C THR A 28 11.24 20.05 -4.56
N ASN A 29 10.48 20.96 -5.14
CA ASN A 29 10.71 22.37 -5.02
C ASN A 29 10.41 22.81 -3.58
N VAL A 30 11.45 23.23 -2.86
CA VAL A 30 11.37 23.66 -1.46
C VAL A 30 10.47 24.90 -1.29
N ALA A 31 10.28 25.70 -2.34
CA ALA A 31 9.48 26.92 -2.29
C ALA A 31 7.97 26.67 -2.50
N THR A 32 7.59 25.63 -3.25
CA THR A 32 6.18 25.35 -3.58
C THR A 32 5.65 24.00 -3.09
N GLY A 33 6.52 23.14 -2.54
CA GLY A 33 6.15 21.78 -2.15
C GLY A 33 5.84 20.84 -3.32
N SER A 34 6.01 21.31 -4.55
CA SER A 34 5.71 20.55 -5.77
C SER A 34 6.88 19.64 -6.13
N LEU A 35 6.59 18.41 -6.53
CA LEU A 35 7.55 17.47 -7.07
C LEU A 35 8.11 17.99 -8.41
N TYR A 36 9.43 17.88 -8.59
CA TYR A 36 10.06 18.16 -9.89
C TYR A 36 9.69 17.09 -10.93
N GLY A 37 9.36 15.88 -10.46
CA GLY A 37 8.80 14.79 -11.26
C GLY A 37 7.32 14.57 -10.98
N SER A 38 6.81 13.43 -11.44
CA SER A 38 5.46 12.98 -11.14
C SER A 38 5.47 11.54 -10.68
N VAL A 39 5.07 11.30 -9.44
CA VAL A 39 4.91 9.93 -8.93
C VAL A 39 3.62 9.39 -9.53
N THR A 40 3.75 8.31 -10.30
CA THR A 40 2.64 7.64 -10.98
C THR A 40 2.65 6.15 -10.66
N GLY A 41 1.60 5.43 -11.10
CA GLY A 41 1.54 3.97 -10.95
C GLY A 41 2.75 3.23 -11.53
N ALA A 42 3.53 3.84 -12.43
CA ALA A 42 4.79 3.25 -12.93
C ALA A 42 5.89 3.21 -11.86
N GLU A 43 6.04 4.26 -11.06
CA GLU A 43 7.01 4.32 -9.97
C GLU A 43 6.64 3.36 -8.83
N ILE A 44 5.35 3.34 -8.48
CA ILE A 44 4.80 2.42 -7.47
C ILE A 44 4.97 0.96 -7.94
N ALA A 45 4.68 0.67 -9.22
CA ALA A 45 4.93 -0.65 -9.80
C ALA A 45 6.39 -1.06 -9.70
N ALA A 46 7.32 -0.15 -9.98
CA ALA A 46 8.75 -0.43 -9.92
C ALA A 46 9.23 -0.69 -8.49
N GLU A 47 8.76 0.08 -7.51
CA GLU A 47 9.01 -0.15 -6.07
C GLU A 47 8.45 -1.50 -5.59
N LEU A 48 7.20 -1.80 -5.92
CA LEU A 48 6.58 -3.09 -5.60
C LEU A 48 7.32 -4.26 -6.25
N ALA A 49 7.73 -4.12 -7.51
CA ALA A 49 8.49 -5.15 -8.21
C ALA A 49 9.84 -5.43 -7.54
N LYS A 50 10.52 -4.40 -7.01
CA LYS A 50 11.78 -4.57 -6.25
C LYS A 50 11.57 -5.34 -4.95
N LEU A 51 10.39 -5.23 -4.34
CA LEU A 51 10.00 -5.99 -3.14
C LEU A 51 9.56 -7.43 -3.47
N GLY A 52 9.62 -7.85 -4.73
CA GLY A 52 9.18 -9.17 -5.19
C GLY A 52 7.67 -9.27 -5.42
N LEU A 53 6.98 -8.13 -5.49
CA LEU A 53 5.55 -8.01 -5.73
C LEU A 53 5.29 -7.49 -7.15
N GLU A 54 5.39 -8.39 -8.13
CA GLU A 54 5.20 -8.06 -9.55
C GLU A 54 3.80 -7.48 -9.79
N THR A 55 3.74 -6.15 -9.99
CA THR A 55 2.49 -5.41 -10.20
C THR A 55 2.64 -4.52 -11.41
N GLU A 56 1.74 -4.65 -12.37
CA GLU A 56 1.72 -3.78 -13.55
C GLU A 56 0.97 -2.47 -13.28
N ARG A 57 1.42 -1.39 -13.92
CA ARG A 57 0.76 -0.07 -13.92
C ARG A 57 -0.74 -0.08 -14.27
N LYS A 58 -1.24 -1.10 -14.98
CA LYS A 58 -2.66 -1.26 -15.33
C LYS A 58 -3.52 -1.69 -14.14
N HIS A 59 -2.93 -2.37 -13.18
CA HIS A 59 -3.61 -2.85 -11.98
C HIS A 59 -3.56 -1.82 -10.85
N ILE A 60 -2.74 -0.78 -10.98
CA ILE A 60 -2.58 0.28 -9.98
C ILE A 60 -3.47 1.47 -10.36
N PHE A 61 -4.42 1.78 -9.48
CA PHE A 61 -5.29 2.94 -9.59
C PHE A 61 -4.81 4.00 -8.60
N ILE A 62 -4.22 5.06 -9.15
CA ILE A 62 -3.80 6.23 -8.41
C ILE A 62 -3.88 7.46 -9.31
N LYS A 63 -4.12 8.64 -8.72
CA LYS A 63 -3.98 9.91 -9.43
C LYS A 63 -2.50 10.27 -9.55
N THR A 64 -2.14 11.02 -10.58
CA THR A 64 -0.79 11.56 -10.72
C THR A 64 -0.47 12.48 -9.54
N ILE A 65 0.57 12.16 -8.79
CA ILE A 65 1.02 12.93 -7.64
C ILE A 65 2.07 13.94 -8.11
N LYS A 66 1.87 15.21 -7.73
CA LYS A 66 2.78 16.33 -8.05
C LYS A 66 3.21 17.11 -6.81
N GLU A 67 2.83 16.65 -5.63
CA GLU A 67 3.11 17.31 -4.35
C GLU A 67 3.50 16.25 -3.31
N VAL A 68 4.29 16.67 -2.33
CA VAL A 68 4.62 15.83 -1.17
C VAL A 68 3.39 15.54 -0.33
N GLY A 69 3.37 14.36 0.28
CA GLY A 69 2.28 13.97 1.17
C GLY A 69 1.98 12.48 1.14
N ASN A 70 0.87 12.14 1.80
CA ASN A 70 0.39 10.77 1.94
C ASN A 70 -0.70 10.48 0.93
N TYR A 71 -0.51 9.43 0.16
CA TYR A 71 -1.41 8.98 -0.89
C TYR A 71 -1.75 7.51 -0.72
N VAL A 72 -2.89 7.09 -1.27
CA VAL A 72 -3.32 5.70 -1.24
C VAL A 72 -3.41 5.20 -2.68
N ALA A 73 -2.65 4.15 -2.98
CA ALA A 73 -2.66 3.47 -4.28
C ALA A 73 -3.51 2.21 -4.18
N THR A 74 -4.55 2.08 -5.01
CA THR A 74 -5.38 0.87 -5.04
C THR A 74 -4.85 -0.10 -6.10
N VAL A 75 -4.35 -1.26 -5.67
CA VAL A 75 -3.87 -2.33 -6.55
C VAL A 75 -4.96 -3.40 -6.70
N ARG A 76 -5.49 -3.57 -7.91
CA ARG A 76 -6.47 -4.62 -8.23
C ARG A 76 -5.75 -5.87 -8.74
N LEU A 77 -5.63 -6.88 -7.88
CA LEU A 77 -5.03 -8.17 -8.24
C LEU A 77 -6.03 -9.07 -8.98
N HIS A 78 -7.31 -9.02 -8.58
CA HIS A 78 -8.37 -9.78 -9.25
C HIS A 78 -9.73 -9.07 -9.18
N LYS A 79 -10.75 -9.57 -9.91
CA LYS A 79 -12.09 -8.97 -10.01
C LYS A 79 -12.77 -8.73 -8.67
N GLU A 80 -12.40 -9.50 -7.65
CA GLU A 80 -12.97 -9.42 -6.29
C GLU A 80 -11.90 -9.08 -5.23
N VAL A 81 -10.64 -8.85 -5.62
CA VAL A 81 -9.52 -8.63 -4.70
C VAL A 81 -8.77 -7.37 -5.09
N ALA A 82 -8.93 -6.32 -4.28
CA ALA A 82 -8.23 -5.05 -4.37
C ALA A 82 -7.52 -4.78 -3.06
N VAL A 83 -6.30 -4.25 -3.12
CA VAL A 83 -5.47 -3.93 -1.97
C VAL A 83 -5.10 -2.46 -2.01
N GLU A 84 -5.20 -1.79 -0.87
CA GLU A 84 -4.81 -0.40 -0.72
C GLU A 84 -3.41 -0.32 -0.13
N ILE A 85 -2.51 0.36 -0.84
CA ILE A 85 -1.11 0.51 -0.46
C ILE A 85 -0.88 2.00 -0.15
N PRO A 86 -0.58 2.36 1.10
CA PRO A 86 -0.20 3.73 1.44
C PRO A 86 1.18 4.03 0.85
N VAL A 87 1.24 5.16 0.14
CA VAL A 87 2.44 5.70 -0.49
C VAL A 87 2.70 7.06 0.13
N GLU A 88 3.81 7.15 0.85
CA GLU A 88 4.31 8.39 1.44
C GLU A 88 5.37 8.98 0.52
N VAL A 89 5.18 10.23 0.09
CA VAL A 89 6.13 10.94 -0.76
C VAL A 89 6.88 11.97 0.07
N LEU A 90 8.18 11.73 0.27
CA LEU A 90 9.06 12.52 1.11
C LEU A 90 10.03 13.36 0.26
N SER A 91 10.33 14.56 0.73
CA SER A 91 11.40 15.39 0.18
C SER A 91 12.77 14.96 0.72
N ASP A 92 13.80 15.02 -0.13
CA ASP A 92 15.21 14.86 0.28
C ASP A 92 15.71 16.01 1.20
N ALA A 93 14.95 17.09 1.32
CA ALA A 93 15.26 18.19 2.24
C ALA A 93 14.91 17.78 3.69
N PRO A 94 15.86 17.89 4.65
CA PRO A 94 15.66 17.36 5.99
C PRO A 94 14.63 18.19 6.75
N LEU A 95 13.42 17.66 6.88
CA LEU A 95 12.54 17.96 8.00
C LEU A 95 12.36 16.68 8.83
N ALA A 96 12.57 16.85 10.13
CA ALA A 96 12.67 15.81 11.12
C ALA A 96 11.35 15.05 11.30
N VAL A 97 11.45 13.71 11.20
CA VAL A 97 10.75 12.66 11.95
C VAL A 97 9.46 13.04 12.71
N GLU A 98 8.34 12.47 12.26
CA GLU A 98 7.44 11.77 13.18
C GLU A 98 7.17 10.34 12.71
N LYS A 99 7.75 9.42 13.48
CA LYS A 99 7.41 8.02 13.57
C LYS A 99 5.90 7.89 13.80
N LYS A 100 5.14 7.45 12.78
CA LYS A 100 3.82 6.82 13.01
C LYS A 100 3.85 5.34 12.62
N GLU A 101 4.55 4.62 13.47
CA GLU A 101 4.10 3.32 13.93
C GLU A 101 2.67 3.48 14.46
N GLU A 102 1.68 3.26 13.59
CA GLU A 102 0.39 2.73 14.01
C GLU A 102 0.23 1.41 13.26
N ALA A 103 0.56 0.35 13.99
CA ALA A 103 0.01 -0.97 13.77
C ALA A 103 -1.51 -0.85 13.78
N PRO A 104 -2.23 -1.44 12.82
CA PRO A 104 -3.65 -1.67 13.01
C PRO A 104 -3.77 -2.81 14.03
N ALA A 105 -3.66 -2.47 15.32
CA ALA A 105 -4.33 -3.23 16.36
C ALA A 105 -5.82 -2.84 16.31
N ALA A 106 -6.48 -3.32 15.27
CA ALA A 106 -7.93 -3.37 15.19
C ALA A 106 -8.29 -4.86 15.11
N GLU A 107 -8.09 -5.52 16.25
CA GLU A 107 -8.77 -6.76 16.60
C GLU A 107 -10.28 -6.49 16.50
N ALA A 108 -10.85 -6.89 15.37
CA ALA A 108 -12.26 -7.12 15.23
C ALA A 108 -12.62 -8.46 15.93
N PRO A 109 -13.85 -8.56 16.45
CA PRO A 109 -14.20 -9.34 17.62
C PRO A 109 -14.39 -10.82 17.31
N ALA A 110 -14.03 -11.69 18.26
CA ALA A 110 -14.45 -13.09 18.27
C ALA A 110 -15.02 -13.44 19.65
N VAL A 111 -16.29 -13.78 19.62
CA VAL A 111 -17.17 -14.28 20.68
C VAL A 111 -16.99 -15.80 20.78
N GLU A 112 -17.30 -16.40 21.94
CA GLU A 112 -17.68 -17.82 22.15
C GLU A 112 -16.52 -18.86 22.13
N GLU A 113 -16.36 -19.88 22.99
CA GLU A 113 -17.12 -20.50 24.08
C GLU A 113 -16.19 -21.45 24.89
N ALA A 114 -16.61 -21.81 26.11
CA ALA A 114 -16.35 -23.06 26.85
C ALA A 114 -14.97 -23.37 27.48
N ALA A 115 -14.92 -23.28 28.83
CA ALA A 115 -14.66 -24.45 29.69
C ALA A 115 -15.09 -24.13 31.13
N ALA A 116 -16.19 -24.76 31.54
CA ALA A 116 -16.66 -24.86 32.91
C ALA A 116 -15.83 -25.89 33.67
N GLU A 117 -15.37 -25.56 34.88
CA GLU A 117 -15.18 -26.52 35.97
C GLU A 117 -15.34 -25.80 37.31
N ALA A 118 -16.55 -25.88 37.87
CA ALA A 118 -16.87 -25.74 39.29
C ALA A 118 -18.24 -26.39 39.54
#